data_AF-A0A1T2L4L9-F1
#
_entry.id   AF-A0A1T2L4L9-F1
#
_cell.length_a   1.000
_cell.length_b   1.000
_cell.length_c   1.000
_cell.angle_alpha   90.00
_cell.angle_beta   90.00
_cell.angle_gamma   90.00
#
_symmetry.space_group_name_H-M   'P 1'
#
loop_
_entity.id
_entity.type
_entity.pdbx_description
1 polymer ?
#
loop_
_entity_poly.entity_id
_entity_poly.type
_entity_poly.pdbx_seq_one_letter_code
_entity_poly.pdbx_strand_id
1 'polypeptide(L)'
;MMNVARWVHKIEAILAMAHIFVVHFFIESYRPSAFPLNAHIFHGAAELEALEKEHPAWIERMRAEGRLEERIVTQPPRAVQIAFFGFGLSMVALGLLLLLGMLFFAVDLSL
;
A
#
# COMPACT_ATOMS: atom_id res chain seq x y z
N MET A 1 -5.36 -38.92 0.94
CA MET A 1 -5.27 -38.16 2.21
C MET A 1 -5.40 -36.67 1.88
N MET A 2 -6.21 -35.92 2.63
CA MET A 2 -6.36 -34.47 2.42
C MET A 2 -5.08 -33.74 2.84
N ASN A 3 -4.51 -32.91 1.97
CA ASN A 3 -3.39 -32.04 2.33
C ASN A 3 -3.93 -30.78 3.04
N VAL A 4 -4.01 -30.84 4.37
CA VAL A 4 -4.55 -29.77 5.22
C VAL A 4 -3.79 -28.44 5.04
N ALA A 5 -2.46 -28.50 4.94
CA ALA A 5 -1.63 -27.30 4.75
C ALA A 5 -2.02 -26.55 3.46
N ARG A 6 -2.24 -27.28 2.36
CA ARG A 6 -2.67 -26.69 1.09
C ARG A 6 -4.08 -26.09 1.18
N TRP A 7 -4.98 -26.74 1.93
CA TRP A 7 -6.34 -26.24 2.12
C TRP A 7 -6.37 -24.93 2.91
N VAL A 8 -5.67 -24.88 4.05
CA VAL A 8 -5.55 -23.67 4.87
C VAL A 8 -4.89 -22.54 4.07
N HIS A 9 -3.78 -22.82 3.38
CA HIS A 9 -3.09 -21.81 2.57
C HIS A 9 -4.01 -21.17 1.52
N LYS A 10 -4.89 -21.95 0.86
CA LYS A 10 -5.85 -21.41 -0.11
C LYS A 10 -6.84 -20.43 0.54
N ILE A 11 -7.34 -20.75 1.74
CA ILE A 11 -8.28 -19.89 2.46
C ILE A 11 -7.60 -18.59 2.86
N GLU A 12 -6.42 -18.68 3.47
CA GLU A 12 -5.64 -17.51 3.89
C GLU A 12 -5.22 -16.64 2.70
N ALA A 13 -4.87 -17.24 1.56
CA ALA A 13 -4.54 -16.50 0.34
C ALA A 13 -5.72 -15.64 -0.15
N ILE A 14 -6.95 -16.17 -0.14
CA ILE A 14 -8.14 -15.42 -0.55
C ILE A 14 -8.42 -14.28 0.43
N LEU A 15 -8.36 -14.54 1.74
CA LEU A 15 -8.59 -13.53 2.77
C LEU A 15 -7.55 -12.41 2.70
N ALA A 16 -6.27 -12.76 2.55
CA ALA A 16 -5.18 -11.80 2.40
C ALA A 16 -5.36 -10.96 1.14
N MET A 17 -5.65 -11.58 -0.01
CA MET A 17 -5.80 -10.83 -1.26
C MET A 17 -7.02 -9.92 -1.25
N ALA A 18 -8.13 -10.36 -0.68
CA ALA A 18 -9.32 -9.53 -0.49
C ALA A 18 -9.01 -8.33 0.41
N HIS A 19 -8.33 -8.54 1.55
CA HIS A 19 -7.95 -7.46 2.44
C HIS A 19 -7.02 -6.45 1.76
N ILE A 20 -6.00 -6.92 1.04
CA ILE A 20 -5.03 -6.06 0.35
C ILE A 20 -5.72 -5.19 -0.71
N PHE A 21 -6.50 -5.78 -1.63
CA PHE A 21 -7.09 -5.03 -2.74
C PHE A 21 -8.32 -4.21 -2.39
N VAL A 22 -9.13 -4.66 -1.41
CA VAL A 22 -10.38 -3.97 -1.06
C VAL A 22 -10.18 -2.98 0.07
N VAL A 23 -9.39 -3.31 1.09
CA VAL A 23 -9.25 -2.44 2.27
C VAL A 23 -7.97 -1.61 2.16
N HIS A 24 -6.82 -2.26 2.03
CA HIS A 24 -5.53 -1.58 2.07
C HIS A 24 -5.37 -0.60 0.89
N PHE A 25 -5.56 -1.07 -0.35
CA PHE A 25 -5.47 -0.20 -1.52
C PHE A 25 -6.59 0.86 -1.58
N PHE A 26 -7.77 0.59 -1.00
CA PHE A 26 -8.84 1.58 -0.96
C PHE A 26 -8.52 2.75 -0.03
N ILE A 27 -8.02 2.45 1.17
CA ILE A 27 -7.63 3.47 2.15
C ILE A 27 -6.40 4.23 1.66
N GLU A 28 -5.41 3.52 1.12
CA GLU A 28 -4.13 4.12 0.77
C GLU A 28 -4.13 4.72 -0.63
N SER A 29 -4.40 3.93 -1.67
CA SER A 29 -4.11 4.33 -3.06
C SER A 29 -5.34 4.78 -3.85
N TYR A 30 -6.56 4.44 -3.45
CA TYR A 30 -7.78 4.86 -4.17
C TYR A 30 -8.39 6.16 -3.66
N ARG A 31 -7.82 6.76 -2.60
CA ARG A 31 -8.20 8.11 -2.19
C ARG A 31 -7.81 9.14 -3.27
N PRO A 32 -8.68 10.11 -3.63
CA PRO A 32 -8.39 11.04 -4.72
C PRO A 32 -7.07 11.81 -4.57
N SER A 33 -6.62 12.07 -3.34
CA SER A 33 -5.37 12.78 -3.06
C SER A 33 -4.10 11.95 -3.28
N ALA A 34 -4.20 10.62 -3.35
CA ALA A 34 -3.06 9.72 -3.49
C ALA A 34 -3.18 8.77 -4.69
N PHE A 35 -4.27 8.85 -5.47
CA PHE A 35 -4.43 8.04 -6.66
C PHE A 35 -3.40 8.42 -7.73
N PRO A 36 -2.79 7.44 -8.42
CA PRO A 36 -3.00 5.99 -8.34
C PRO A 36 -2.14 5.25 -7.30
N LEU A 37 -1.21 5.95 -6.65
CA LEU A 37 -0.30 5.39 -5.68
C LEU A 37 0.29 6.49 -4.78
N ASN A 38 0.29 6.27 -3.47
CA ASN A 38 0.99 7.16 -2.54
C ASN A 38 2.51 6.94 -2.63
N ALA A 39 3.27 7.97 -3.02
CA ALA A 39 4.73 7.89 -3.11
C ALA A 39 5.43 7.84 -1.73
N HIS A 40 4.75 8.28 -0.66
CA HIS A 40 5.32 8.35 0.69
C HIS A 40 5.80 6.99 1.20
N ILE A 41 5.18 5.89 0.77
CA ILE A 41 5.58 4.53 1.17
C ILE A 41 6.99 4.16 0.68
N PHE A 42 7.48 4.78 -0.39
CA PHE A 42 8.77 4.43 -0.98
C PHE A 42 9.91 5.32 -0.50
N HIS A 43 9.66 6.63 -0.36
CA HIS A 43 10.70 7.57 0.03
C HIS A 43 10.56 8.12 1.45
N GLY A 44 9.47 7.80 2.16
CA GLY A 44 9.29 8.12 3.57
C GLY A 44 9.13 9.62 3.89
N ALA A 45 8.95 10.47 2.88
CA ALA A 45 8.72 11.90 3.04
C ALA A 45 7.32 12.25 2.54
N ALA A 46 6.73 13.30 3.12
CA ALA A 46 5.40 13.79 2.80
C ALA A 46 5.35 15.30 3.01
N GLU A 47 4.44 15.97 2.30
CA GLU A 47 4.18 17.39 2.52
C GLU A 47 3.60 17.61 3.93
N LEU A 48 4.13 18.60 4.64
CA LEU A 48 3.72 18.87 6.02
C LEU A 48 2.22 19.18 6.12
N GLU A 49 1.69 19.98 5.19
CA GLU A 49 0.26 20.31 5.13
C GLU A 49 -0.62 19.05 4.99
N ALA A 50 -0.18 18.07 4.19
CA ALA A 50 -0.90 16.81 4.04
C ALA A 50 -0.89 16.01 5.35
N LEU A 51 0.25 15.97 6.05
CA LEU A 51 0.36 15.30 7.35
C LEU A 51 -0.43 16.02 8.46
N GLU A 52 -0.53 17.34 8.43
CA GLU A 52 -1.37 18.10 9.37
C GLU A 52 -2.85 17.76 9.18
N LYS A 53 -3.28 17.50 7.93
CA LYS A 53 -4.65 17.08 7.62
C LYS A 53 -4.91 15.60 7.94
N GLU A 54 -4.01 14.71 7.55
CA GLU A 54 -4.19 13.25 7.68
C GLU A 54 -3.86 12.74 9.10
N HIS A 55 -2.89 13.38 9.78
CA HIS A 55 -2.35 12.95 11.07
C HIS A 55 -2.12 14.12 12.06
N PRO A 56 -3.13 14.97 12.33
CA PRO A 56 -2.96 16.18 13.17
C PRO A 56 -2.42 15.86 14.56
N ALA A 57 -2.93 14.81 15.21
CA ALA A 57 -2.48 14.42 16.54
C ALA A 57 -1.02 13.99 16.58
N TRP A 58 -0.47 13.45 15.48
CA TRP A 58 0.94 13.09 15.39
C TRP A 58 1.81 14.34 15.23
N ILE A 59 1.39 15.30 14.39
CA ILE A 59 2.09 16.57 14.23
C ILE A 59 2.10 17.38 15.54
N GLU A 60 0.98 17.45 16.24
CA GLU A 60 0.92 18.17 17.53
C GLU A 60 1.88 17.59 18.58
N ARG A 61 2.00 16.25 18.64
CA ARG A 61 2.99 15.62 19.52
C ARG A 61 4.42 15.96 19.10
N MET A 62 4.73 15.89 17.80
CA MET A 62 6.05 16.24 17.28
C MET A 62 6.42 17.70 17.59
N ARG A 63 5.46 18.62 17.48
CA ARG A 63 5.62 20.04 17.81
C ARG A 63 5.82 20.25 19.32
N ALA A 64 5.03 19.60 20.15
CA ALA A 64 5.15 19.68 21.61
C ALA A 64 6.48 19.11 22.12
N GLU A 65 7.01 18.09 21.46
CA GLU A 65 8.34 17.51 21.75
C GLU A 65 9.49 18.34 21.18
N GLY A 66 9.23 19.38 20.37
CA GLY A 66 10.26 20.20 19.72
C GLY A 66 11.06 19.46 18.63
N ARG A 67 10.50 18.37 18.09
CA ARG A 67 11.18 17.47 17.13
C ARG A 67 10.71 17.64 15.69
N LEU A 68 9.72 18.50 15.45
CA LEU A 68 9.10 18.65 14.14
C LEU A 68 10.10 19.22 13.12
N GLU A 69 10.79 20.29 13.51
CA GLU A 69 11.75 21.03 12.67
C GLU A 69 12.94 20.14 12.27
N GLU A 70 13.41 19.28 13.19
CA GLU A 70 14.49 18.31 12.93
C GLU A 70 14.11 17.22 11.91
N ARG A 71 12.81 17.00 11.70
CA ARG A 71 12.27 15.99 10.77
C ARG A 71 11.83 16.57 9.44
N ILE A 72 11.94 17.88 9.25
CA ILE A 72 11.72 18.51 7.95
C ILE A 72 12.90 18.14 7.05
N VAL A 73 12.60 17.42 5.99
CA VAL A 73 13.58 16.97 4.99
C VAL A 73 13.25 17.51 3.62
N THR A 74 14.26 17.68 2.79
CA THR A 74 14.04 17.96 1.37
C THR A 74 13.48 16.73 0.68
N GLN A 75 12.48 16.92 -0.18
CA GLN A 75 11.94 15.84 -1.01
C GLN A 75 13.06 15.18 -1.84
N PRO A 76 12.99 13.86 -2.08
CA PRO A 76 13.95 13.18 -2.95
C PRO A 76 13.98 13.77 -4.37
N PRO A 77 15.08 13.61 -5.12
CA PRO A 77 15.13 14.03 -6.52
C PRO A 77 13.98 13.43 -7.34
N ARG A 78 13.41 14.18 -8.28
CA ARG A 78 12.27 13.73 -9.10
C ARG A 78 12.50 12.39 -9.79
N ALA A 79 13.72 12.12 -10.25
CA ALA A 79 14.07 10.84 -10.88
C ALA A 79 13.88 9.66 -9.92
N VAL A 80 14.23 9.83 -8.64
CA VAL A 80 14.04 8.81 -7.59
C VAL A 80 12.55 8.60 -7.30
N GLN A 81 11.78 9.69 -7.22
CA GLN A 81 10.32 9.61 -7.03
C GLN A 81 9.65 8.86 -8.18
N ILE A 82 10.02 9.14 -9.44
CA ILE A 82 9.48 8.46 -10.62
C ILE A 82 9.85 6.97 -10.61
N ALA A 83 11.10 6.64 -10.27
CA ALA A 83 11.56 5.25 -10.19
C ALA A 83 10.75 4.45 -9.17
N PHE A 84 10.55 5.00 -7.97
CA PHE A 84 9.75 4.37 -6.93
C PHE A 84 8.27 4.25 -7.29
N PHE A 85 7.71 5.28 -7.93
CA PHE A 85 6.35 5.23 -8.41
C PHE A 85 6.15 4.13 -9.47
N GLY A 86 7.09 4.01 -10.42
CA GLY A 86 7.09 2.95 -11.42
C GLY A 86 7.23 1.55 -10.79
N PHE A 87 8.13 1.41 -9.81
CA PHE A 87 8.28 0.17 -9.05
C PHE A 87 6.97 -0.21 -8.33
N GLY A 88 6.34 0.74 -7.64
CA GLY A 88 5.08 0.52 -6.95
C GLY A 88 3.95 0.13 -7.89
N LEU A 89 3.83 0.79 -9.03
CA LEU A 89 2.84 0.43 -10.05
C LEU A 89 3.09 -1.00 -10.59
N SER A 90 4.36 -1.41 -10.75
CA SER A 90 4.69 -2.78 -11.15
C SER A 90 4.25 -3.83 -10.11
N MET A 91 4.35 -3.50 -8.81
CA MET A 91 3.89 -4.36 -7.72
C MET A 91 2.37 -4.46 -7.67
N VAL A 92 1.66 -3.37 -7.92
CA VAL A 92 0.19 -3.39 -8.08
C VAL A 92 -0.20 -4.27 -9.26
N ALA A 93 0.45 -4.10 -10.41
CA ALA A 93 0.18 -4.92 -11.60
C ALA A 93 0.45 -6.41 -11.35
N LEU A 94 1.56 -6.75 -10.68
CA LEU A 94 1.86 -8.12 -10.28
C LEU A 94 0.79 -8.68 -9.33
N GLY A 95 0.38 -7.90 -8.33
CA GLY A 95 -0.67 -8.31 -7.40
C GLY A 95 -2.01 -8.55 -8.10
N LEU A 96 -2.39 -7.71 -9.07
CA LEU A 96 -3.59 -7.90 -9.88
C LEU A 96 -3.49 -9.15 -10.75
N LEU A 97 -2.32 -9.42 -11.33
CA LEU A 97 -2.07 -10.65 -12.10
C LEU A 97 -2.20 -11.90 -11.22
N LEU A 98 -1.66 -11.87 -10.00
CA LEU A 98 -1.80 -12.96 -9.02
C LEU A 98 -3.25 -13.14 -8.57
N LEU A 99 -3.98 -12.04 -8.35
CA LEU A 99 -5.41 -12.07 -8.02
C LEU A 99 -6.22 -12.70 -9.14
N LEU A 100 -5.99 -12.31 -10.39
CA LEU A 100 -6.65 -12.89 -11.56
C LEU A 100 -6.30 -14.37 -11.74
N GLY A 101 -5.03 -14.73 -11.58
CA GLY A 101 -4.59 -16.13 -11.59
C GLY A 101 -5.30 -16.95 -10.51
N MET A 102 -5.37 -16.43 -9.29
CA MET A 102 -6.10 -17.07 -8.19
C MET A 102 -7.57 -17.27 -8.52
N LEU A 103 -8.25 -16.26 -9.08
CA LEU A 103 -9.66 -16.35 -9.47
C LEU A 103 -9.88 -17.41 -10.55
N PHE A 104 -9.03 -17.44 -11.59
CA PHE A 104 -9.10 -18.46 -12.64
C PHE A 104 -8.92 -19.87 -12.08
N PHE A 105 -7.87 -20.12 -11.29
CA PHE A 105 -7.64 -21.41 -10.65
C PHE A 105 -8.70 -21.77 -9.61
N ALA A 106 -9.35 -20.80 -8.97
CA ALA A 106 -10.44 -21.06 -8.03
C ALA A 106 -11.73 -21.49 -8.74
N VAL A 107 -12.01 -20.93 -9.92
CA VAL A 107 -13.21 -21.25 -10.72
C VAL A 107 -13.08 -22.60 -11.42
N ASP A 108 -11.89 -22.97 -11.91
CA ASP A 108 -11.66 -24.28 -12.57
C ASP A 108 -11.79 -25.49 -11.62
N LEU A 109 -11.81 -25.28 -10.30
CA LEU A 109 -12.05 -26.35 -9.32
C LEU A 109 -13.54 -26.73 -9.15
N SER A 110 -14.44 -26.15 -9.95
CA SER A 110 -15.89 -26.39 -9.89
C SER A 110 -16.45 -27.26 -11.03
N LEU A 111 -15.57 -27.90 -11.84
CA LEU A 111 -15.91 -28.93 -12.83
C LEU A 111 -15.14 -30.23 -12.57
#